data_AF-A0A061I7Z2-F1
#
_entry.id   AF-A0A061I7Z2-F1
#
_cell.length_a   1.000
_cell.length_b   1.000
_cell.length_c   1.000
_cell.angle_alpha   90.00
_cell.angle_beta   90.00
_cell.angle_gamma   90.00
#
_symmetry.space_group_name_H-M   'P 1'
#
loop_
_entity.id
_entity.type
_entity.pdbx_description
1 polymer ?
#
loop_
_entity_poly.entity_id
_entity_poly.type
_entity_poly.pdbx_seq_one_letter_code
_entity_poly.pdbx_strand_id
1 'polypeptide(L)'
;MSLPASSGTGAQASHEPRKVQTVTLIPGDGIGPEISASVMKIFDAAKAPIQWEERNVTAIQGPGGKWMIPPEAKESMDKNKMGLKGPLKTPIAAGHPSMNLLLRKTFDLYANVRPCVSIEGYKTPYTDVNIVTIRENTEGEYSGIEHVMVQDPSQFDVLVMPNLYGDILSDLCAGLIGGLGVTPSGNIGANGVAIFESVHGTAPDIAGKDMANPTALLLSAVMMLRHMGLFDHAAKIETACFATIKDGKSLTKDLGGNSKCSDFTEEICRRVKDLD
;
A
#
# COMPACT_ATOMS: atom_id res chain seq x y z
N MET A 1 36.62 -44.53 -24.53
CA MET A 1 35.37 -43.77 -24.74
C MET A 1 35.36 -42.65 -23.71
N SER A 2 35.69 -41.44 -24.17
CA SER A 2 35.87 -40.26 -23.33
C SER A 2 34.71 -39.31 -23.64
N LEU A 3 33.92 -38.94 -22.62
CA LEU A 3 32.83 -37.99 -22.76
C LEU A 3 33.39 -36.56 -22.92
N PRO A 4 32.84 -35.71 -23.80
CA PRO A 4 33.27 -34.33 -23.91
C PRO A 4 32.58 -33.47 -22.82
N ALA A 5 33.37 -32.58 -22.22
CA ALA A 5 32.90 -31.58 -21.26
C ALA A 5 32.07 -30.51 -21.97
N SER A 6 30.84 -30.28 -21.50
CA SER A 6 30.00 -29.16 -21.94
C SER A 6 30.43 -27.88 -21.20
N SER A 7 31.08 -26.96 -21.92
CA SER A 7 31.31 -25.60 -21.48
C SER A 7 29.97 -24.86 -21.39
N GLY A 8 29.44 -24.71 -20.17
CA GLY A 8 28.29 -23.86 -19.89
C GLY A 8 28.66 -22.41 -20.05
N THR A 9 28.30 -21.81 -21.19
CA THR A 9 28.28 -20.36 -21.36
C THR A 9 27.18 -19.80 -20.46
N GLY A 10 27.56 -19.07 -19.42
CA GLY A 10 26.63 -18.30 -18.60
C GLY A 10 25.84 -17.36 -19.50
N ALA A 11 24.54 -17.60 -19.60
CA ALA A 11 23.62 -16.69 -20.25
C ALA A 11 23.63 -15.38 -19.44
N GLN A 12 24.33 -14.37 -19.95
CA GLN A 12 24.16 -13.00 -19.51
C GLN A 12 22.68 -12.67 -19.72
N ALA A 13 21.96 -12.45 -18.62
CA ALA A 13 20.61 -11.91 -18.67
C ALA A 13 20.69 -10.57 -19.39
N SER A 14 20.20 -10.54 -20.62
CA SER A 14 20.08 -9.33 -21.43
C SER A 14 19.23 -8.32 -20.66
N HIS A 15 19.86 -7.24 -20.20
CA HIS A 15 19.18 -6.13 -19.55
C HIS A 15 18.51 -5.28 -20.64
N GLU A 16 17.41 -5.78 -21.21
CA GLU A 16 16.51 -4.89 -21.94
C GLU A 16 15.99 -3.84 -20.95
N PRO A 17 16.02 -2.55 -21.30
CA PRO A 17 15.47 -1.51 -20.43
C PRO A 17 13.99 -1.82 -20.19
N ARG A 18 13.62 -2.13 -18.94
CA ARG A 18 12.24 -2.45 -18.58
C ARG A 18 11.34 -1.29 -19.02
N LYS A 19 10.29 -1.63 -19.78
CA LYS A 19 9.30 -0.67 -20.27
C LYS A 19 8.65 0.05 -19.08
N VAL A 20 8.63 1.38 -19.14
CA VAL A 20 7.92 2.21 -18.16
C VAL A 20 6.44 1.83 -18.14
N GLN A 21 5.91 1.55 -16.96
CA GLN A 21 4.50 1.18 -16.77
C GLN A 21 3.72 2.37 -16.21
N THR A 22 2.56 2.66 -16.79
CA THR A 22 1.67 3.72 -16.28
C THR A 22 0.84 3.18 -15.13
N VAL A 23 0.79 3.92 -14.02
CA VAL A 23 0.00 3.59 -12.82
C VAL A 23 -0.95 4.74 -12.54
N THR A 24 -2.23 4.42 -12.29
CA THR A 24 -3.21 5.43 -11.90
C THR A 24 -2.96 5.83 -10.45
N LEU A 25 -2.63 7.10 -10.23
CA LEU A 25 -2.46 7.65 -8.88
C LEU A 25 -3.73 8.37 -8.46
N ILE A 26 -4.22 8.05 -7.27
CA ILE A 26 -5.36 8.74 -6.65
C ILE A 26 -4.82 9.37 -5.36
N PRO A 27 -4.42 10.66 -5.38
CA PRO A 27 -3.81 11.29 -4.20
C PRO A 27 -4.74 11.27 -2.97
N GLY A 28 -6.04 11.36 -3.21
CA GLY A 28 -7.06 11.34 -2.16
C GLY A 28 -7.17 12.66 -1.40
N ASP A 29 -7.61 12.59 -0.15
CA ASP A 29 -8.02 13.73 0.67
C ASP A 29 -7.17 13.87 1.95
N GLY A 30 -7.22 15.05 2.57
CA GLY A 30 -6.53 15.31 3.85
C GLY A 30 -5.01 15.20 3.70
N ILE A 31 -4.38 14.26 4.41
CA ILE A 31 -2.94 13.99 4.26
C ILE A 31 -2.58 13.29 2.94
N GLY A 32 -3.55 12.79 2.19
CA GLY A 32 -3.33 11.99 0.98
C GLY A 32 -2.40 12.62 -0.06
N PRO A 33 -2.58 13.89 -0.46
CA PRO A 33 -1.67 14.55 -1.38
C PRO A 33 -0.22 14.65 -0.86
N GLU A 34 -0.04 14.89 0.45
CA GLU A 34 1.29 15.00 1.09
C GLU A 34 2.04 13.66 1.03
N ILE A 35 1.40 12.57 1.48
CA ILE A 35 2.02 11.25 1.46
C ILE A 35 2.19 10.71 0.03
N SER A 36 1.30 11.05 -0.90
CA SER A 36 1.41 10.64 -2.31
C SER A 36 2.60 11.32 -2.99
N ALA A 37 2.81 12.62 -2.72
CA ALA A 37 3.98 13.34 -3.19
C ALA A 37 5.29 12.76 -2.62
N SER A 38 5.29 12.37 -1.35
CA SER A 38 6.42 11.67 -0.72
C SER A 38 6.76 10.37 -1.46
N VAL A 39 5.75 9.51 -1.72
CA VAL A 39 5.95 8.25 -2.45
C VAL A 39 6.48 8.50 -3.86
N MET A 40 5.93 9.46 -4.59
CA MET A 40 6.42 9.82 -5.93
C MET A 40 7.89 10.25 -5.90
N LYS A 41 8.30 11.08 -4.92
CA LYS A 41 9.70 11.53 -4.75
C LYS A 41 10.64 10.36 -4.47
N ILE A 42 10.21 9.38 -3.67
CA ILE A 42 10.99 8.17 -3.37
C ILE A 42 11.13 7.27 -4.60
N PHE A 43 10.06 7.11 -5.38
CA PHE A 43 10.08 6.31 -6.62
C PHE A 43 11.01 6.93 -7.68
N ASP A 44 11.02 8.26 -7.80
CA ASP A 44 11.95 8.98 -8.66
C ASP A 44 13.40 8.79 -8.20
N ALA A 45 13.68 8.94 -6.89
CA ALA A 45 15.00 8.66 -6.33
C ALA A 45 15.44 7.20 -6.56
N ALA A 46 14.51 6.25 -6.55
CA ALA A 46 14.76 4.84 -6.83
C ALA A 46 14.90 4.52 -8.33
N LYS A 47 14.62 5.47 -9.22
CA LYS A 47 14.53 5.27 -10.67
C LYS A 47 13.58 4.12 -11.02
N ALA A 48 12.45 4.05 -10.32
CA ALA A 48 11.41 3.05 -10.59
C ALA A 48 10.79 3.32 -11.97
N PRO A 49 10.58 2.30 -12.83
CA PRO A 49 10.05 2.47 -14.18
C PRO A 49 8.52 2.69 -14.16
N ILE A 50 8.06 3.71 -13.44
CA ILE A 50 6.65 4.04 -13.23
C ILE A 50 6.35 5.43 -13.78
N GLN A 51 5.27 5.55 -14.53
CA GLN A 51 4.68 6.83 -14.92
C GLN A 51 3.35 7.02 -14.20
N TRP A 52 3.25 8.07 -13.40
CA TRP A 52 2.02 8.36 -12.66
C TRP A 52 0.99 9.07 -13.55
N GLU A 53 -0.24 8.55 -13.53
CA GLU A 53 -1.40 9.18 -14.15
C GLU A 53 -2.39 9.57 -13.04
N GLU A 54 -2.31 10.83 -12.60
CA GLU A 54 -3.15 11.31 -11.50
C GLU A 54 -4.63 11.42 -11.91
N ARG A 55 -5.52 10.88 -11.08
CA ARG A 55 -6.96 10.90 -11.29
C ARG A 55 -7.72 11.23 -10.01
N ASN A 56 -8.82 11.94 -10.17
CA ASN A 56 -9.76 12.21 -9.10
C ASN A 56 -10.89 11.17 -9.13
N VAL A 57 -11.32 10.70 -7.95
CA VAL A 57 -12.37 9.67 -7.82
C VAL A 57 -13.57 10.16 -7.00
N THR A 58 -13.69 11.47 -6.78
CA THR A 58 -14.85 12.08 -6.13
C THR A 58 -16.11 11.67 -6.88
N ALA A 59 -17.07 11.08 -6.18
CA ALA A 59 -18.28 10.58 -6.82
C ALA A 59 -19.08 11.70 -7.50
N ILE A 60 -19.58 11.36 -8.67
CA ILE A 60 -20.48 12.17 -9.47
C ILE A 60 -21.82 11.44 -9.63
N GLN A 61 -22.87 12.20 -9.96
CA GLN A 61 -24.15 11.61 -10.35
C GLN A 61 -24.13 11.26 -11.83
N GLY A 62 -24.26 9.97 -12.13
CA GLY A 62 -24.40 9.45 -13.48
C GLY A 62 -25.84 9.48 -13.99
N PRO A 63 -26.07 8.95 -15.20
CA PRO A 63 -27.42 8.79 -15.77
C PRO A 63 -28.36 8.07 -14.80
N GLY A 64 -29.57 8.62 -14.61
CA GLY A 64 -30.56 8.05 -13.68
C GLY A 64 -30.27 8.30 -12.21
N GLY A 65 -29.36 9.23 -11.87
CA GLY A 65 -29.07 9.64 -10.48
C GLY A 65 -28.22 8.64 -9.70
N LYS A 66 -27.65 7.62 -10.36
CA LYS A 66 -26.76 6.65 -9.71
C LYS A 66 -25.39 7.26 -9.48
N TRP A 67 -24.87 7.12 -8.27
CA TRP A 67 -23.50 7.52 -7.93
C TRP A 67 -22.46 6.65 -8.65
N MET A 68 -21.46 7.30 -9.26
CA MET A 68 -20.35 6.65 -9.95
C MET A 68 -19.05 7.45 -9.80
N ILE A 69 -17.90 6.80 -10.04
CA ILE A 69 -16.63 7.51 -10.16
C ILE A 69 -16.56 8.25 -11.51
N PRO A 70 -15.73 9.30 -11.64
CA PRO A 70 -15.54 9.99 -12.90
C PRO A 70 -15.07 9.03 -14.02
N PRO A 71 -15.63 9.14 -15.24
CA PRO A 71 -15.29 8.25 -16.36
C PRO A 71 -13.79 8.20 -16.66
N GLU A 72 -13.09 9.33 -16.57
CA GLU A 72 -11.65 9.44 -16.81
C GLU A 72 -10.80 8.63 -15.82
N ALA A 73 -11.27 8.49 -14.57
CA ALA A 73 -10.61 7.66 -13.57
C ALA A 73 -10.86 6.17 -13.85
N LYS A 74 -12.08 5.84 -14.29
CA LYS A 74 -12.41 4.48 -14.71
C LYS A 74 -11.60 4.06 -15.94
N GLU A 75 -11.53 4.91 -16.95
CA GLU A 75 -10.77 4.66 -18.18
C GLU A 75 -9.28 4.49 -17.90
N SER A 76 -8.70 5.33 -17.03
CA SER A 76 -7.31 5.20 -16.61
C SER A 76 -7.05 3.86 -15.91
N MET A 77 -7.89 3.46 -14.94
CA MET A 77 -7.76 2.17 -14.26
C MET A 77 -8.00 0.98 -15.20
N ASP A 78 -8.97 1.06 -16.11
CA ASP A 78 -9.24 0.01 -17.09
C ASP A 78 -8.07 -0.19 -18.05
N LYS A 79 -7.35 0.89 -18.40
CA LYS A 79 -6.16 0.86 -19.25
C LYS A 79 -4.93 0.36 -18.49
N ASN A 80 -4.66 0.93 -17.32
CA ASN A 80 -3.41 0.71 -16.58
C ASN A 80 -3.44 -0.54 -15.71
N LYS A 81 -4.64 -0.97 -15.27
CA LYS A 81 -4.91 -2.06 -14.33
C LYS A 81 -4.33 -1.89 -12.92
N MET A 82 -3.32 -1.03 -12.74
CA MET A 82 -2.67 -0.76 -11.47
C MET A 82 -3.05 0.62 -10.94
N GLY A 83 -3.45 0.67 -9.67
CA GLY A 83 -3.74 1.90 -8.94
C GLY A 83 -2.99 2.01 -7.63
N LEU A 84 -2.51 3.20 -7.30
CA LEU A 84 -2.06 3.57 -5.95
C LEU A 84 -2.98 4.68 -5.42
N LYS A 85 -3.47 4.52 -4.20
CA LYS A 85 -4.54 5.36 -3.67
C LYS A 85 -4.25 5.82 -2.23
N GLY A 86 -4.28 7.13 -2.01
CA GLY A 86 -4.25 7.73 -0.68
C GLY A 86 -5.60 7.61 0.06
N PRO A 87 -5.69 8.08 1.31
CA PRO A 87 -6.94 8.06 2.07
C PRO A 87 -8.04 8.89 1.38
N LEU A 88 -9.28 8.40 1.39
CA LEU A 88 -10.44 9.11 0.85
C LEU A 88 -11.40 9.48 1.97
N LYS A 89 -11.90 10.72 1.94
CA LYS A 89 -12.93 11.16 2.87
C LYS A 89 -14.26 10.55 2.45
N THR A 90 -14.92 9.84 3.36
CA THR A 90 -16.33 9.44 3.19
C THR A 90 -17.17 10.32 4.10
N PRO A 91 -17.93 11.30 3.59
CA PRO A 91 -18.79 12.13 4.43
C PRO A 91 -19.99 11.31 4.89
N ILE A 92 -20.22 11.25 6.21
CA ILE A 92 -21.30 10.47 6.85
C ILE A 92 -22.70 11.00 6.46
N ALA A 93 -22.79 12.18 5.83
CA ALA A 93 -24.05 12.85 5.46
C ALA A 93 -24.13 13.34 4.00
N ALA A 94 -23.23 12.91 3.11
CA ALA A 94 -23.21 13.42 1.72
C ALA A 94 -24.21 12.74 0.76
N GLY A 95 -25.01 11.78 1.23
CA GLY A 95 -26.03 11.11 0.40
C GLY A 95 -25.48 10.21 -0.71
N HIS A 96 -24.16 9.98 -0.75
CA HIS A 96 -23.49 9.04 -1.64
C HIS A 96 -22.90 7.85 -0.85
N PRO A 97 -22.78 6.66 -1.45
CA PRO A 97 -22.13 5.51 -0.81
C PRO A 97 -20.65 5.80 -0.51
N SER A 98 -20.00 4.98 0.32
CA SER A 98 -18.55 5.11 0.56
C SER A 98 -17.76 5.06 -0.75
N MET A 99 -16.78 5.97 -0.92
CA MET A 99 -15.93 5.99 -2.11
C MET A 99 -15.09 4.72 -2.24
N ASN A 100 -14.59 4.19 -1.13
CA ASN A 100 -13.86 2.92 -1.14
C ASN A 100 -14.77 1.77 -1.61
N LEU A 101 -16.03 1.74 -1.16
CA LEU A 101 -17.00 0.75 -1.62
C LEU A 101 -17.32 0.92 -3.12
N LEU A 102 -17.47 2.16 -3.58
CA LEU A 102 -17.75 2.45 -4.99
C LEU A 102 -16.60 2.01 -5.91
N LEU A 103 -15.35 2.25 -5.51
CA LEU A 103 -14.16 1.77 -6.23
C LEU A 103 -14.12 0.24 -6.27
N ARG A 104 -14.28 -0.43 -5.12
CA ARG A 104 -14.26 -1.90 -5.02
C ARG A 104 -15.30 -2.55 -5.92
N LYS A 105 -16.53 -2.03 -5.93
CA LYS A 105 -17.60 -2.53 -6.81
C LYS A 105 -17.37 -2.21 -8.28
N THR A 106 -16.84 -1.03 -8.59
CA THR A 106 -16.60 -0.61 -9.99
C THR A 106 -15.53 -1.48 -10.66
N PHE A 107 -14.51 -1.89 -9.91
CA PHE A 107 -13.37 -2.64 -10.43
C PHE A 107 -13.33 -4.11 -9.97
N ASP A 108 -14.42 -4.61 -9.37
CA ASP A 108 -14.55 -5.99 -8.91
C ASP A 108 -13.37 -6.45 -8.02
N LEU A 109 -13.01 -5.62 -7.04
CA LEU A 109 -11.88 -5.84 -6.13
C LEU A 109 -12.29 -6.74 -4.96
N TYR A 110 -12.34 -8.04 -5.21
CA TYR A 110 -12.93 -9.03 -4.31
C TYR A 110 -12.09 -9.42 -3.09
N ALA A 111 -10.78 -9.19 -3.10
CA ALA A 111 -9.90 -9.55 -1.99
C ALA A 111 -9.13 -8.34 -1.46
N ASN A 112 -9.13 -8.13 -0.14
CA ASN A 112 -8.27 -7.16 0.53
C ASN A 112 -7.15 -7.88 1.28
N VAL A 113 -5.91 -7.65 0.87
CA VAL A 113 -4.69 -8.26 1.44
C VAL A 113 -4.00 -7.24 2.33
N ARG A 114 -3.83 -7.56 3.62
CA ARG A 114 -3.23 -6.71 4.65
C ARG A 114 -2.12 -7.48 5.39
N PRO A 115 -0.85 -7.35 4.97
CA PRO A 115 0.27 -7.88 5.72
C PRO A 115 0.55 -7.00 6.94
N CYS A 116 0.71 -7.64 8.10
CA CYS A 116 1.08 -7.05 9.37
C CYS A 116 2.40 -7.70 9.81
N VAL A 117 3.51 -7.02 9.51
CA VAL A 117 4.86 -7.50 9.80
C VAL A 117 5.54 -6.55 10.77
N SER A 118 6.16 -7.08 11.83
CA SER A 118 6.97 -6.29 12.75
C SER A 118 8.10 -5.59 11.99
N ILE A 119 8.20 -4.28 12.18
CA ILE A 119 9.23 -3.46 11.53
C ILE A 119 10.49 -3.47 12.41
N GLU A 120 11.60 -3.93 11.83
CA GLU A 120 12.88 -3.95 12.54
C GLU A 120 13.27 -2.53 12.99
N GLY A 121 13.60 -2.39 14.29
CA GLY A 121 13.97 -1.11 14.88
C GLY A 121 12.79 -0.28 15.42
N TYR A 122 11.54 -0.65 15.12
CA TYR A 122 10.36 -0.03 15.73
C TYR A 122 9.84 -0.89 16.88
N LYS A 123 10.02 -0.41 18.12
CA LYS A 123 9.62 -1.18 19.31
C LYS A 123 8.12 -1.10 19.54
N THR A 124 7.48 -2.25 19.57
CA THR A 124 6.11 -2.43 20.08
C THR A 124 6.13 -3.45 21.23
N PRO A 125 5.02 -3.64 21.97
CA PRO A 125 4.93 -4.70 22.97
C PRO A 125 5.03 -6.13 22.40
N TYR A 126 4.93 -6.29 21.08
CA TYR A 126 4.97 -7.57 20.39
C TYR A 126 6.19 -7.62 19.46
N THR A 127 6.84 -8.77 19.35
CA THR A 127 7.97 -8.99 18.43
C THR A 127 7.66 -10.12 17.46
N ASP A 128 8.36 -10.14 16.34
CA ASP A 128 8.31 -11.23 15.36
C ASP A 128 6.90 -11.53 14.81
N VAL A 129 6.05 -10.50 14.73
CA VAL A 129 4.73 -10.59 14.10
C VAL A 129 4.93 -10.69 12.58
N ASN A 130 4.32 -11.69 11.95
CA ASN A 130 4.30 -11.85 10.50
C ASN A 130 2.99 -12.52 10.08
N ILE A 131 1.92 -11.74 10.01
CA ILE A 131 0.57 -12.24 9.73
C ILE A 131 0.05 -11.56 8.47
N VAL A 132 -0.57 -12.32 7.57
CA VAL A 132 -1.30 -11.75 6.43
C VAL A 132 -2.80 -12.00 6.60
N THR A 133 -3.59 -10.92 6.62
CA THR A 133 -5.05 -11.02 6.56
C THR A 133 -5.53 -10.88 5.11
N ILE A 134 -6.36 -11.81 4.65
CA ILE A 134 -7.10 -11.77 3.40
C ILE A 134 -8.58 -11.64 3.74
N ARG A 135 -9.10 -10.43 3.56
CA ARG A 135 -10.51 -10.10 3.79
C ARG A 135 -11.29 -10.22 2.48
N GLU A 136 -12.44 -10.88 2.57
CA GLU A 136 -13.48 -10.85 1.54
C GLU A 136 -14.09 -9.43 1.46
N ASN A 137 -14.18 -8.86 0.26
CA ASN A 137 -14.53 -7.44 0.03
C ASN A 137 -15.92 -7.21 -0.59
N THR A 138 -16.71 -8.26 -0.87
CA THR A 138 -17.95 -8.23 -1.65
C THR A 138 -19.22 -8.70 -0.92
N GLU A 139 -19.14 -9.54 0.13
CA GLU A 139 -20.29 -10.11 0.88
C GLU A 139 -20.03 -10.34 2.41
N GLY A 140 -20.96 -10.98 3.14
CA GLY A 140 -20.94 -11.21 4.62
C GLY A 140 -22.30 -10.88 5.28
N GLU A 141 -22.78 -11.43 6.42
CA GLU A 141 -22.21 -11.80 7.74
C GLU A 141 -22.87 -13.09 8.34
N TYR A 142 -22.42 -13.49 9.55
CA TYR A 142 -22.79 -14.64 10.41
C TYR A 142 -22.11 -15.99 10.11
N SER A 143 -21.01 -16.27 10.83
CA SER A 143 -20.55 -17.66 11.02
C SER A 143 -20.15 -18.05 12.46
N GLY A 144 -20.14 -17.13 13.43
CA GLY A 144 -19.98 -17.51 14.85
C GLY A 144 -18.63 -18.15 15.20
N ILE A 145 -17.57 -17.82 14.46
CA ILE A 145 -16.20 -18.29 14.71
C ILE A 145 -15.40 -17.12 15.29
N GLU A 146 -14.89 -17.29 16.51
CA GLU A 146 -14.07 -16.30 17.22
C GLU A 146 -12.62 -16.78 17.31
N HIS A 147 -11.66 -15.87 17.09
CA HIS A 147 -10.22 -16.15 17.20
C HIS A 147 -9.57 -15.24 18.24
N VAL A 148 -8.68 -15.79 19.08
CA VAL A 148 -7.92 -15.04 20.08
C VAL A 148 -6.52 -14.74 19.52
N MET A 149 -6.35 -13.56 18.91
CA MET A 149 -5.10 -13.14 18.27
C MET A 149 -4.07 -12.53 19.25
N VAL A 150 -4.52 -12.06 20.42
CA VAL A 150 -3.74 -11.15 21.28
C VAL A 150 -2.72 -11.90 22.15
N GLN A 151 -2.95 -13.18 22.46
CA GLN A 151 -2.07 -13.92 23.38
C GLN A 151 -0.75 -14.35 22.74
N ASP A 152 -0.78 -14.80 21.47
CA ASP A 152 0.41 -15.22 20.73
C ASP A 152 0.19 -15.05 19.21
N PRO A 153 0.57 -13.90 18.63
CA PRO A 153 0.39 -13.65 17.20
C PRO A 153 1.30 -14.51 16.31
N SER A 154 2.37 -15.12 16.86
CA SER A 154 3.31 -15.95 16.10
C SER A 154 2.70 -17.27 15.60
N GLN A 155 1.51 -17.62 16.07
CA GLN A 155 0.79 -18.84 15.71
C GLN A 155 0.06 -18.76 14.36
N PHE A 156 0.01 -17.58 13.73
CA PHE A 156 -0.80 -17.34 12.55
C PHE A 156 0.07 -16.91 11.36
N ASP A 157 -0.15 -17.56 10.21
CA ASP A 157 0.52 -17.19 8.95
C ASP A 157 -0.43 -16.42 8.01
N VAL A 158 -1.56 -17.03 7.63
CA VAL A 158 -2.55 -16.45 6.72
C VAL A 158 -3.96 -16.62 7.29
N LEU A 159 -4.70 -15.51 7.40
CA LEU A 159 -6.08 -15.50 7.89
C LEU A 159 -7.04 -15.10 6.78
N VAL A 160 -7.97 -15.98 6.40
CA VAL A 160 -9.03 -15.69 5.42
C VAL A 160 -10.35 -15.54 6.14
N MET A 161 -11.06 -14.42 5.92
CA MET A 161 -12.27 -14.12 6.70
C MET A 161 -13.31 -13.26 5.97
N PRO A 162 -14.60 -13.38 6.37
CA PRO A 162 -15.68 -12.50 5.91
C PRO A 162 -15.43 -11.02 6.22
N ASN A 163 -16.14 -10.14 5.52
CA ASN A 163 -15.87 -8.70 5.51
C ASN A 163 -15.75 -8.04 6.90
N LEU A 164 -16.72 -8.25 7.81
CA LEU A 164 -16.74 -7.60 9.13
C LEU A 164 -15.60 -8.09 10.03
N TYR A 165 -15.40 -9.40 10.12
CA TYR A 165 -14.28 -9.97 10.89
C TYR A 165 -12.93 -9.54 10.30
N GLY A 166 -12.85 -9.45 8.96
CA GLY A 166 -11.76 -8.87 8.19
C GLY A 166 -11.36 -7.49 8.67
N ASP A 167 -12.35 -6.61 8.80
CA ASP A 167 -12.13 -5.24 9.25
C ASP A 167 -11.57 -5.20 10.68
N ILE A 168 -12.24 -5.88 11.60
CA ILE A 168 -11.87 -5.87 13.03
C ILE A 168 -10.49 -6.50 13.26
N LEU A 169 -10.25 -7.69 12.70
CA LEU A 169 -9.01 -8.43 12.95
C LEU A 169 -7.81 -7.80 12.26
N SER A 170 -7.97 -7.21 11.07
CA SER A 170 -6.85 -6.55 10.41
C SER A 170 -6.45 -5.24 11.10
N ASP A 171 -7.40 -4.49 11.66
CA ASP A 171 -7.10 -3.30 12.47
C ASP A 171 -6.47 -3.70 13.83
N LEU A 172 -6.89 -4.83 14.41
CA LEU A 172 -6.22 -5.41 15.58
C LEU A 172 -4.77 -5.78 15.26
N CYS A 173 -4.52 -6.45 14.12
CA CYS A 173 -3.18 -6.83 13.69
C CYS A 173 -2.28 -5.61 13.43
N ALA A 174 -2.84 -4.53 12.87
CA ALA A 174 -2.12 -3.26 12.74
C ALA A 174 -1.65 -2.74 14.11
N GLY A 175 -2.48 -2.84 15.14
CA GLY A 175 -2.13 -2.47 16.52
C GLY A 175 -0.93 -3.25 17.07
N LEU A 176 -0.71 -4.49 16.64
CA LEU A 176 0.42 -5.33 17.08
C LEU A 176 1.77 -4.81 16.55
N ILE A 177 1.77 -4.25 15.34
CA ILE A 177 2.98 -3.76 14.66
C ILE A 177 3.20 -2.24 14.79
N GLY A 178 2.38 -1.58 15.62
CA GLY A 178 2.52 -0.17 15.97
C GLY A 178 1.59 0.79 15.22
N GLY A 179 0.55 0.26 14.58
CA GLY A 179 -0.65 0.98 14.21
C GLY A 179 -0.91 1.10 12.71
N LEU A 180 -2.02 1.76 12.38
CA LEU A 180 -2.49 1.94 11.00
C LEU A 180 -1.54 2.81 10.15
N GLY A 181 -0.69 3.64 10.78
CA GLY A 181 0.31 4.49 10.09
C GLY A 181 1.41 3.72 9.38
N VAL A 182 1.59 2.43 9.70
CA VAL A 182 2.59 1.54 9.11
C VAL A 182 2.01 0.31 8.42
N THR A 183 0.67 0.20 8.36
CA THR A 183 0.01 -0.99 7.82
C THR A 183 -0.40 -0.76 6.36
N PRO A 184 0.19 -1.49 5.40
CA PRO A 184 -0.19 -1.40 4.00
C PRO A 184 -1.41 -2.28 3.66
N SER A 185 -2.02 -2.01 2.52
CA SER A 185 -3.14 -2.81 2.00
C SER A 185 -3.14 -2.88 0.47
N GLY A 186 -3.58 -4.01 -0.07
CA GLY A 186 -3.83 -4.21 -1.49
C GLY A 186 -5.22 -4.77 -1.74
N ASN A 187 -6.02 -4.13 -2.59
CA ASN A 187 -7.30 -4.65 -3.06
C ASN A 187 -7.08 -5.30 -4.43
N ILE A 188 -7.31 -6.59 -4.54
CA ILE A 188 -7.09 -7.41 -5.72
C ILE A 188 -8.43 -7.71 -6.37
N GLY A 189 -8.51 -7.50 -7.68
CA GLY A 189 -9.68 -7.81 -8.49
C GLY A 189 -9.39 -8.77 -9.63
N ALA A 190 -10.44 -9.04 -10.42
CA ALA A 190 -10.33 -9.88 -11.60
C ALA A 190 -9.53 -9.17 -12.73
N ASN A 191 -9.08 -9.96 -13.71
CA ASN A 191 -8.43 -9.44 -14.93
C ASN A 191 -7.18 -8.58 -14.69
N GLY A 192 -6.46 -8.87 -13.59
CA GLY A 192 -5.22 -8.17 -13.23
C GLY A 192 -5.43 -6.76 -12.70
N VAL A 193 -6.66 -6.34 -12.35
CA VAL A 193 -6.87 -5.04 -11.71
C VAL A 193 -6.49 -5.09 -10.23
N ALA A 194 -5.70 -4.14 -9.77
CA ALA A 194 -5.34 -4.02 -8.36
C ALA A 194 -5.24 -2.55 -7.93
N ILE A 195 -5.72 -2.25 -6.71
CA ILE A 195 -5.57 -0.94 -6.07
C ILE A 195 -4.88 -1.11 -4.72
N PHE A 196 -3.70 -0.51 -4.57
CA PHE A 196 -2.92 -0.49 -3.34
C PHE A 196 -3.21 0.80 -2.57
N GLU A 197 -3.40 0.71 -1.26
CA GLU A 197 -3.82 1.84 -0.44
C GLU A 197 -3.31 1.74 1.00
N SER A 198 -3.10 2.90 1.64
CA SER A 198 -2.94 2.98 3.08
C SER A 198 -4.26 2.66 3.80
N VAL A 199 -4.21 1.95 4.92
CA VAL A 199 -5.42 1.61 5.71
C VAL A 199 -5.95 2.80 6.51
N HIS A 200 -5.08 3.73 6.91
CA HIS A 200 -5.47 4.86 7.75
C HIS A 200 -6.41 5.86 7.05
N GLY A 201 -7.10 6.68 7.85
CA GLY A 201 -7.99 7.74 7.37
C GLY A 201 -7.26 8.99 6.85
N THR A 202 -8.03 10.05 6.61
CA THR A 202 -7.54 11.30 5.99
C THR A 202 -6.81 12.26 6.93
N ALA A 203 -6.87 12.03 8.25
CA ALA A 203 -6.21 12.84 9.29
C ALA A 203 -6.29 14.37 9.03
N PRO A 204 -7.51 14.94 8.98
CA PRO A 204 -7.73 16.33 8.54
C PRO A 204 -7.11 17.36 9.48
N ASP A 205 -6.84 17.00 10.73
CA ASP A 205 -6.21 17.82 11.75
C ASP A 205 -4.72 18.09 11.47
N ILE A 206 -4.04 17.23 10.71
CA ILE A 206 -2.62 17.39 10.32
C ILE A 206 -2.41 17.61 8.82
N ALA A 207 -3.48 17.60 8.02
CA ALA A 207 -3.41 17.82 6.58
C ALA A 207 -2.74 19.17 6.23
N GLY A 208 -1.75 19.14 5.34
CA GLY A 208 -1.00 20.32 4.89
C GLY A 208 -0.01 20.89 5.90
N LYS A 209 0.27 20.17 7.00
CA LYS A 209 1.22 20.60 8.03
C LYS A 209 2.61 19.97 7.88
N ASP A 210 2.84 19.13 6.87
CA ASP A 210 4.10 18.41 6.67
C ASP A 210 4.43 17.49 7.86
N MET A 211 3.40 16.81 8.38
CA MET A 211 3.47 15.99 9.60
C MET A 211 3.01 14.54 9.37
N ALA A 212 2.52 14.21 8.18
CA ALA A 212 2.02 12.88 7.89
C ALA A 212 3.15 11.87 7.80
N ASN A 213 2.88 10.63 8.23
CA ASN A 213 3.78 9.51 8.01
C ASN A 213 3.42 8.83 6.68
N PRO A 214 4.32 8.83 5.68
CA PRO A 214 4.06 8.18 4.39
C PRO A 214 4.24 6.65 4.43
N THR A 215 4.67 6.06 5.55
CA THR A 215 5.08 4.64 5.63
C THR A 215 4.00 3.68 5.15
N ALA A 216 2.75 3.78 5.61
CA ALA A 216 1.68 2.87 5.16
C ALA A 216 1.44 2.93 3.63
N LEU A 217 1.40 4.13 3.04
CA LEU A 217 1.21 4.27 1.60
C LEU A 217 2.46 3.81 0.83
N LEU A 218 3.66 4.10 1.34
CA LEU A 218 4.92 3.66 0.75
C LEU A 218 5.01 2.13 0.72
N LEU A 219 4.71 1.45 1.84
CA LEU A 219 4.70 -0.02 1.89
C LEU A 219 3.62 -0.62 0.99
N SER A 220 2.47 0.07 0.82
CA SER A 220 1.45 -0.33 -0.16
C SER A 220 1.98 -0.19 -1.60
N ALA A 221 2.76 0.85 -1.88
CA ALA A 221 3.43 1.03 -3.16
C ALA A 221 4.55 -0.01 -3.38
N VAL A 222 5.21 -0.48 -2.32
CA VAL A 222 6.14 -1.63 -2.40
C VAL A 222 5.39 -2.92 -2.73
N MET A 223 4.22 -3.18 -2.12
CA MET A 223 3.36 -4.31 -2.49
C MET A 223 2.95 -4.24 -3.96
N MET A 224 2.62 -3.04 -4.46
CA MET A 224 2.32 -2.78 -5.87
C MET A 224 3.51 -3.15 -6.77
N LEU A 225 4.72 -2.68 -6.46
CA LEU A 225 5.92 -3.02 -7.24
C LEU A 225 6.14 -4.53 -7.32
N ARG A 226 5.95 -5.26 -6.23
CA ARG A 226 6.04 -6.74 -6.22
C ARG A 226 4.97 -7.37 -7.09
N HIS A 227 3.73 -6.88 -7.04
CA HIS A 227 2.65 -7.35 -7.89
C HIS A 227 2.93 -7.12 -9.38
N MET A 228 3.64 -6.03 -9.71
CA MET A 228 4.08 -5.69 -11.07
C MET A 228 5.37 -6.43 -11.51
N GLY A 229 5.95 -7.27 -10.65
CA GLY A 229 7.22 -7.98 -10.91
C GLY A 229 8.48 -7.13 -10.77
N LEU A 230 8.38 -5.91 -10.21
CA LEU A 230 9.50 -4.99 -9.98
C LEU A 230 10.15 -5.24 -8.62
N PHE A 231 10.60 -6.48 -8.39
CA PHE A 231 11.10 -6.95 -7.10
C PHE A 231 12.33 -6.19 -6.60
N ASP A 232 13.28 -5.86 -7.49
CA ASP A 232 14.50 -5.15 -7.12
C ASP A 232 14.19 -3.74 -6.58
N HIS A 233 13.33 -3.00 -7.28
CA HIS A 233 12.87 -1.68 -6.85
C HIS A 233 12.08 -1.76 -5.54
N ALA A 234 11.22 -2.77 -5.39
CA ALA A 234 10.48 -3.01 -4.16
C ALA A 234 11.42 -3.23 -2.97
N ALA A 235 12.37 -4.17 -3.11
CA ALA A 235 13.34 -4.50 -2.07
C ALA A 235 14.22 -3.29 -1.70
N LYS A 236 14.66 -2.51 -2.70
CA LYS A 236 15.46 -1.31 -2.50
C LYS A 236 14.73 -0.25 -1.68
N ILE A 237 13.49 0.07 -2.05
CA ILE A 237 12.67 1.08 -1.35
C ILE A 237 12.32 0.62 0.07
N GLU A 238 11.93 -0.65 0.23
CA GLU A 238 11.59 -1.22 1.54
C GLU A 238 12.80 -1.22 2.48
N THR A 239 13.97 -1.66 1.98
CA THR A 239 15.22 -1.67 2.75
C THR A 239 15.58 -0.27 3.21
N ALA A 240 15.48 0.73 2.34
CA ALA A 240 15.75 2.12 2.69
C ALA A 240 14.75 2.65 3.74
N CYS A 241 13.47 2.33 3.60
CA CYS A 241 12.43 2.72 4.57
C CYS A 241 12.71 2.12 5.96
N PHE A 242 12.91 0.80 6.04
CA PHE A 242 13.20 0.13 7.30
C PHE A 242 14.52 0.58 7.93
N ALA A 243 15.55 0.83 7.12
CA ALA A 243 16.81 1.38 7.61
C ALA A 243 16.64 2.80 8.20
N THR A 244 15.78 3.65 7.61
CA THR A 244 15.44 4.96 8.18
C THR A 244 14.69 4.82 9.50
N ILE A 245 13.71 3.91 9.56
CA ILE A 245 12.94 3.65 10.79
C ILE A 245 13.87 3.15 11.91
N LYS A 246 14.76 2.20 11.59
CA LYS A 246 15.74 1.62 12.51
C LYS A 246 16.78 2.61 13.02
N ASP A 247 17.21 3.56 12.19
CA ASP A 247 18.17 4.59 12.61
C ASP A 247 17.58 5.59 13.61
N GLY A 248 16.24 5.78 13.59
CA GLY A 248 15.52 6.55 14.59
C GLY A 248 15.72 8.07 14.55
N LYS A 249 16.56 8.59 13.64
CA LYS A 249 16.91 10.02 13.60
C LYS A 249 15.88 10.90 12.90
N SER A 250 15.28 10.40 11.82
CA SER A 250 14.37 11.17 10.96
C SER A 250 12.92 10.72 11.06
N LEU A 251 12.44 10.35 12.24
CA LEU A 251 11.10 9.76 12.41
C LEU A 251 9.99 10.82 12.54
N THR A 252 8.84 10.53 11.95
CA THR A 252 7.60 11.28 12.18
C THR A 252 7.08 11.08 13.62
N LYS A 253 6.16 11.95 14.03
CA LYS A 253 5.68 12.02 15.42
C LYS A 253 5.01 10.71 15.91
N ASP A 254 4.25 10.05 15.05
CA ASP A 254 3.60 8.76 15.31
C ASP A 254 4.59 7.61 15.50
N LEU A 255 5.78 7.70 14.88
CA LEU A 255 6.89 6.77 15.08
C LEU A 255 7.79 7.16 16.27
N GLY A 256 7.45 8.21 17.02
CA GLY A 256 8.18 8.68 18.20
C GLY A 256 9.28 9.71 17.93
N GLY A 257 9.38 10.26 16.72
CA GLY A 257 10.31 11.34 16.39
C GLY A 257 9.66 12.74 16.34
N ASN A 258 10.36 13.68 15.72
CA ASN A 258 9.90 15.08 15.55
C ASN A 258 10.13 15.60 14.13
N SER A 259 10.48 14.73 13.19
CA SER A 259 10.74 15.09 11.81
C SER A 259 9.46 15.33 11.03
N LYS A 260 9.56 16.16 10.00
CA LYS A 260 8.48 16.40 9.04
C LYS A 260 8.34 15.24 8.06
N CYS A 261 7.22 15.19 7.34
CA CYS A 261 7.03 14.25 6.24
C CYS A 261 8.13 14.42 5.19
N SER A 262 8.45 15.67 4.84
CA SER A 262 9.55 16.02 3.93
C SER A 262 10.91 15.51 4.40
N ASP A 263 11.28 15.72 5.67
CA ASP A 263 12.56 15.27 6.25
C ASP A 263 12.70 13.74 6.19
N PHE A 264 11.63 13.01 6.58
CA PHE A 264 11.61 11.55 6.52
C PHE A 264 11.73 11.04 5.08
N THR A 265 11.04 11.69 4.15
CA THR A 265 11.11 11.38 2.71
C THR A 265 12.53 11.58 2.17
N GLU A 266 13.19 12.67 2.54
CA GLU A 266 14.54 12.97 2.07
C GLU A 266 15.58 11.98 2.58
N GLU A 267 15.46 11.55 3.83
CA GLU A 267 16.33 10.52 4.38
C GLU A 267 16.13 9.16 3.69
N ILE A 268 14.88 8.78 3.37
CA ILE A 268 14.62 7.58 2.57
C ILE A 268 15.23 7.73 1.18
N CYS A 269 15.01 8.85 0.48
CA CYS A 269 15.58 9.11 -0.83
C CYS A 269 17.12 9.04 -0.83
N ARG A 270 17.76 9.55 0.23
CA ARG A 270 19.22 9.47 0.41
C ARG A 270 19.67 8.01 0.49
N ARG A 271 19.03 7.21 1.36
CA ARG A 271 19.37 5.78 1.52
C ARG A 271 19.08 4.95 0.28
N VAL A 272 18.00 5.26 -0.44
CA VAL A 272 17.71 4.63 -1.73
C VAL A 272 18.86 4.88 -2.71
N LYS A 273 19.39 6.10 -2.79
CA LYS A 273 20.53 6.42 -3.67
C LYS A 273 21.84 5.79 -3.22
N ASP A 274 22.02 5.56 -1.92
CA ASP A 274 23.21 4.88 -1.38
C ASP A 274 23.24 3.37 -1.68
N LEU A 275 22.11 2.78 -2.12
CA LEU A 275 22.00 1.37 -2.50
C LEU A 275 22.29 1.11 -3.99
N ASP A 276 22.67 2.15 -4.75
CA ASP A 276 23.06 2.06 -6.17
C ASP A 276 24.57 1.81 -6.38
#